data_AF-A0A7C3XGA2-F1
#
_entry.id   AF-A0A7C3XGA2-F1
#
_cell.length_a   1.000
_cell.length_b   1.000
_cell.length_c   1.000
_cell.angle_alpha   90.00
_cell.angle_beta   90.00
_cell.angle_gamma   90.00
#
_symmetry.space_group_name_H-M   'P 1'
#
loop_
_entity.id
_entity.type
_entity.pdbx_description
1 polymer ?
#
loop_
_entity_poly.entity_id
_entity_poly.type
_entity_poly.pdbx_seq_one_letter_code
_entity_poly.pdbx_strand_id
1 'polypeptide(L)'
;MNQRVYIDLIDKNTMDKKEELASYQRGESETIMDSSTMKDKTKVLAPSEKLELCENIGDIFELVKETTDRSIGQRRAGLTLYISDLPPYIGAMHQIGSNAIIMNRFVLDALKTSDELRKDANPFIYVILLHEYLHALGYAEEADVRMIAYKIAMNSFGEGHKTTEFLKKGLSTILPQILEVTEKRSKIPYLEIVKDFDRSSMPYIS
;
A
#
# COMPACT_ATOMS: atom_id res chain seq x y z
N MET A 1 -7.60 -12.16 -23.34
CA MET A 1 -6.15 -12.18 -23.04
C MET A 1 -6.03 -11.92 -21.55
N ASN A 2 -5.66 -12.91 -20.73
CA ASN A 2 -5.63 -12.77 -19.27
C ASN A 2 -4.34 -12.07 -18.85
N GLN A 3 -4.39 -10.74 -18.70
CA GLN A 3 -3.25 -9.96 -18.24
C GLN A 3 -3.14 -10.08 -16.71
N ARG A 4 -1.97 -10.49 -16.23
CA ARG A 4 -1.64 -10.60 -14.80
C ARG A 4 -0.64 -9.51 -14.49
N VAL A 5 -0.86 -8.79 -13.40
CA VAL A 5 0.11 -7.83 -12.86
C VAL A 5 0.77 -8.46 -11.65
N TYR A 6 2.08 -8.26 -11.56
CA TYR A 6 2.91 -8.72 -10.46
C TYR A 6 3.54 -7.49 -9.84
N ILE A 7 3.40 -7.34 -8.52
CA ILE A 7 4.35 -6.51 -7.78
C ILE A 7 5.63 -7.34 -7.66
N ASP A 8 6.48 -7.21 -8.68
CA ASP A 8 7.86 -7.69 -8.58
C ASP A 8 8.54 -6.82 -7.54
N LEU A 9 8.96 -7.45 -6.46
CA LEU A 9 9.69 -6.74 -5.43
C LEU A 9 11.09 -6.36 -5.96
N ILE A 10 11.60 -7.05 -7.00
CA ILE A 10 12.85 -6.75 -7.70
C ILE A 10 12.52 -5.80 -8.86
N ASP A 11 12.41 -4.50 -8.58
CA ASP A 11 12.22 -3.52 -9.64
C ASP A 11 13.47 -3.44 -10.55
N LYS A 12 13.41 -4.11 -11.72
CA LYS A 12 14.50 -4.11 -12.71
C LYS A 12 14.64 -2.78 -13.45
N ASN A 13 13.79 -1.79 -13.18
CA ASN A 13 13.78 -0.52 -13.91
C ASN A 13 14.34 0.67 -13.11
N THR A 14 15.04 0.40 -12.01
CA THR A 14 15.77 1.42 -11.24
C THR A 14 17.06 1.89 -11.96
N MET A 15 16.99 2.24 -13.26
CA MET A 15 18.13 2.85 -13.96
C MET A 15 17.76 3.53 -15.29
N ASP A 16 16.77 4.41 -15.31
CA ASP A 16 16.87 5.63 -16.10
C ASP A 16 15.81 6.66 -15.69
N LYS A 17 16.09 7.95 -15.89
CA LYS A 17 15.25 9.12 -15.56
C LYS A 17 15.40 9.73 -14.17
N LYS A 18 16.60 10.27 -13.94
CA LYS A 18 16.83 11.35 -12.96
C LYS A 18 16.29 12.72 -13.41
N GLU A 19 15.64 12.85 -14.56
CA GLU A 19 15.31 14.16 -15.15
C GLU A 19 13.83 14.60 -15.03
N GLU A 20 12.91 13.73 -14.62
CA GLU A 20 11.46 14.07 -14.65
C GLU A 20 10.95 14.74 -13.35
N LEU A 21 11.70 14.62 -12.25
CA LEU A 21 11.36 15.19 -10.93
C LEU A 21 11.78 16.66 -10.75
N ALA A 22 12.54 17.23 -11.69
CA ALA A 22 13.07 18.60 -11.61
C ALA A 22 12.09 19.70 -12.06
N SER A 23 10.91 19.34 -12.57
CA SER A 23 9.97 20.31 -13.16
C SER A 23 8.95 20.89 -12.18
N TYR A 24 8.90 20.44 -10.91
CA TYR A 24 7.80 20.75 -10.00
C TYR A 24 8.10 21.76 -8.87
N GLN A 25 9.14 22.59 -9.00
CA GLN A 25 9.37 23.69 -8.05
C GLN A 25 9.36 25.06 -8.73
N ARG A 26 8.19 25.71 -8.77
CA ARG A 26 8.04 27.17 -8.87
C ARG A 26 6.64 27.65 -8.45
N GLY A 27 6.62 28.53 -7.44
CA GLY A 27 5.51 29.42 -7.03
C GLY A 27 4.58 28.83 -5.94
N GLU A 28 4.25 29.49 -4.83
CA GLU A 28 4.45 30.87 -4.34
C GLU A 28 4.38 30.92 -2.79
N SER A 29 4.70 32.08 -2.22
CA SER A 29 4.96 32.38 -0.80
C SER A 29 3.75 33.03 -0.06
N GLU A 30 3.68 32.74 1.25
CA GLU A 30 3.17 33.48 2.44
C GLU A 30 1.80 34.19 2.47
N THR A 31 1.03 33.90 3.55
CA THR A 31 0.61 34.90 4.57
C THR A 31 0.17 34.20 5.88
N ILE A 32 0.60 34.74 7.02
CA ILE A 32 0.24 34.36 8.40
C ILE A 32 -0.99 35.16 8.86
N MET A 33 -1.96 34.53 9.55
CA MET A 33 -2.72 35.19 10.62
C MET A 33 -3.41 34.17 11.55
N ASP A 34 -3.17 34.36 12.85
CA ASP A 34 -3.69 33.62 14.01
C ASP A 34 -5.13 34.01 14.35
N SER A 35 -5.96 33.05 14.76
CA SER A 35 -6.90 33.27 15.87
C SER A 35 -7.43 31.94 16.42
N SER A 36 -7.05 31.66 17.66
CA SER A 36 -7.74 30.81 18.64
C SER A 36 -9.27 30.68 18.47
N THR A 37 -9.81 29.46 18.61
CA THR A 37 -11.10 29.20 19.28
C THR A 37 -11.19 27.73 19.71
N MET A 38 -11.44 27.50 21.00
CA MET A 38 -11.73 26.20 21.61
C MET A 38 -12.95 25.53 20.97
N LYS A 39 -12.82 24.28 20.53
CA LYS A 39 -13.93 23.32 20.44
C LYS A 39 -13.40 21.92 20.76
N ASP A 40 -13.98 21.33 21.80
CA ASP A 40 -13.94 19.89 22.06
C ASP A 40 -14.31 19.16 20.78
N LYS A 41 -13.35 18.42 20.21
CA LYS A 41 -13.50 17.64 18.98
C LYS A 41 -12.73 16.36 19.20
N THR A 42 -13.41 15.22 19.07
CA THR A 42 -12.81 13.91 18.87
C THR A 42 -11.60 14.07 17.96
N LYS A 43 -10.38 13.89 18.48
CA LYS A 43 -9.13 14.11 17.73
C LYS A 43 -9.19 13.26 16.47
N VAL A 44 -9.38 13.90 15.31
CA VAL A 44 -9.35 13.19 14.03
C VAL A 44 -7.89 12.79 13.80
N LEU A 45 -7.61 11.50 13.97
CA LEU A 45 -6.26 10.97 13.83
C LEU A 45 -5.73 11.18 12.41
N ALA A 46 -4.47 11.56 12.32
CA ALA A 46 -3.76 11.65 11.05
C ALA A 46 -3.60 10.25 10.42
N PRO A 47 -3.42 10.13 9.09
CA PRO A 47 -3.25 8.83 8.44
C PRO A 47 -2.08 8.01 9.00
N SER A 48 -0.97 8.66 9.39
CA SER A 48 0.17 7.99 10.06
C SER A 48 -0.23 7.38 11.40
N GLU A 49 -0.89 8.15 12.27
CA GLU A 49 -1.39 7.66 13.57
C GLU A 49 -2.37 6.50 13.39
N LYS A 50 -3.26 6.59 12.39
CA LYS A 50 -4.19 5.49 12.06
C LYS A 50 -3.45 4.23 11.62
N LEU A 51 -2.42 4.37 10.78
CA LEU A 51 -1.65 3.24 10.26
C LEU A 51 -0.88 2.51 11.38
N GLU A 52 -0.39 3.24 12.38
CA GLU A 52 0.27 2.66 13.55
C GLU A 52 -0.71 1.87 14.44
N LEU A 53 -1.98 2.27 14.46
CA LEU A 53 -3.03 1.61 15.23
C LEU A 53 -3.70 0.43 14.51
N CYS A 54 -3.40 0.19 13.23
CA CYS A 54 -3.97 -0.94 12.50
C CYS A 54 -3.46 -2.27 13.07
N GLU A 55 -4.38 -3.15 13.48
CA GLU A 55 -4.06 -4.44 14.08
C GLU A 55 -4.02 -5.56 13.04
N ASN A 56 -4.75 -5.39 11.93
CA ASN A 56 -4.87 -6.39 10.89
C ASN A 56 -4.89 -5.77 9.48
N ILE A 57 -4.76 -6.63 8.46
CA ILE A 57 -4.69 -6.22 7.04
C ILE A 57 -5.99 -5.52 6.59
N GLY A 58 -7.15 -5.89 7.15
CA GLY A 58 -8.42 -5.24 6.86
C GLY A 58 -8.44 -3.78 7.33
N ASP A 59 -7.91 -3.49 8.52
CA ASP A 59 -7.81 -2.10 9.02
C ASP A 59 -6.92 -1.24 8.09
N ILE A 60 -5.81 -1.83 7.61
CA ILE A 60 -4.91 -1.17 6.65
C ILE A 60 -5.65 -0.91 5.32
N PHE A 61 -6.46 -1.87 4.87
CA PHE A 61 -7.23 -1.73 3.63
C PHE A 61 -8.31 -0.65 3.72
N GLU A 62 -8.98 -0.51 4.86
CA GLU A 62 -9.90 0.61 5.09
C GLU A 62 -9.17 1.96 5.02
N LEU A 63 -7.95 2.04 5.57
CA LEU A 63 -7.12 3.24 5.45
C LEU A 63 -6.68 3.51 4.00
N VAL A 64 -6.39 2.47 3.21
CA VAL A 64 -6.10 2.59 1.76
C VAL A 64 -7.30 3.22 1.03
N LYS A 65 -8.52 2.73 1.29
CA LYS A 65 -9.74 3.32 0.70
C LYS A 65 -9.94 4.77 1.13
N GLU A 66 -9.78 5.07 2.41
CA GLU A 66 -9.94 6.42 2.96
C GLU A 66 -8.95 7.43 2.36
N THR A 67 -7.69 7.03 2.23
CA THR A 67 -6.61 7.89 1.68
C THR A 67 -6.73 8.06 0.17
N THR A 68 -7.13 7.01 -0.56
CA THR A 68 -7.39 7.07 -2.01
C THR A 68 -8.57 7.99 -2.31
N ASP A 69 -9.69 7.81 -1.61
CA ASP A 69 -10.87 8.66 -1.78
C ASP A 69 -10.58 10.13 -1.49
N ARG A 70 -9.87 10.44 -0.40
CA ARG A 70 -9.48 11.82 -0.09
C ARG A 70 -8.57 12.44 -1.14
N SER A 71 -7.71 11.64 -1.77
CA SER A 71 -6.69 12.15 -2.70
C SER A 71 -7.17 12.27 -4.14
N ILE A 72 -8.01 11.34 -4.61
CA ILE A 72 -8.46 11.27 -6.00
C ILE A 72 -9.98 11.08 -6.18
N GLY A 73 -10.76 11.02 -5.10
CA GLY A 73 -12.23 10.96 -5.13
C GLY A 73 -12.81 9.65 -5.67
N GLN A 74 -12.03 8.57 -5.65
CA GLN A 74 -12.43 7.27 -6.21
C GLN A 74 -12.60 6.20 -5.14
N ARG A 75 -13.64 5.38 -5.32
CA ARG A 75 -13.96 4.24 -4.43
C ARG A 75 -14.38 3.02 -5.25
N ARG A 76 -14.01 1.83 -4.78
CA ARG A 76 -14.52 0.54 -5.25
C ARG A 76 -14.76 -0.38 -4.06
N ALA A 77 -15.83 -1.15 -4.18
CA ALA A 77 -16.28 -2.15 -3.22
C ALA A 77 -16.14 -3.56 -3.79
N GLY A 78 -16.19 -4.57 -2.92
CA GLY A 78 -16.30 -5.98 -3.26
C GLY A 78 -14.97 -6.68 -3.51
N LEU A 79 -13.88 -6.22 -2.90
CA LEU A 79 -12.55 -6.84 -3.03
C LEU A 79 -12.37 -7.98 -2.02
N THR A 80 -11.70 -9.05 -2.44
CA THR A 80 -11.36 -10.22 -1.62
C THR A 80 -9.86 -10.37 -1.57
N LEU A 81 -9.30 -10.49 -0.37
CA LEU A 81 -7.89 -10.78 -0.19
C LEU A 81 -7.67 -12.29 0.04
N TYR A 82 -6.79 -12.85 -0.76
CA TYR A 82 -6.24 -14.18 -0.59
C TYR A 82 -4.79 -14.09 -0.14
N ILE A 83 -4.36 -15.03 0.69
CA ILE A 83 -2.96 -15.24 1.06
C ILE A 83 -2.52 -16.57 0.45
N SER A 84 -1.43 -16.55 -0.31
CA SER A 84 -0.87 -17.75 -0.93
C SER A 84 0.64 -17.78 -0.79
N ASP A 85 1.22 -18.98 -0.83
CA ASP A 85 2.67 -19.14 -0.95
C ASP A 85 3.06 -18.86 -2.41
N LEU A 86 3.56 -17.64 -2.67
CA LEU A 86 4.09 -17.23 -3.97
C LEU A 86 5.63 -17.23 -3.91
N PRO A 87 6.35 -17.27 -5.05
CA PRO A 87 7.79 -17.08 -5.03
C PRO A 87 8.20 -15.83 -4.21
N PRO A 88 9.27 -15.88 -3.40
CA PRO A 88 9.55 -14.86 -2.37
C PRO A 88 9.92 -13.47 -2.92
N TYR A 89 10.21 -13.37 -4.23
CA TYR A 89 10.40 -12.11 -4.95
C TYR A 89 9.08 -11.47 -5.43
N ILE A 90 7.93 -12.12 -5.25
CA ILE A 90 6.61 -11.58 -5.60
C ILE A 90 5.90 -11.13 -4.31
N GLY A 91 5.55 -9.85 -4.22
CA GLY A 91 4.88 -9.26 -3.04
C GLY A 91 3.39 -9.55 -3.02
N ALA A 92 2.75 -9.34 -4.16
CA ALA A 92 1.36 -9.66 -4.41
C ALA A 92 1.12 -9.92 -5.91
N MET A 93 -0.04 -10.49 -6.19
CA MET A 93 -0.57 -10.68 -7.53
C MET A 93 -2.01 -10.17 -7.58
N HIS A 94 -2.31 -9.45 -8.65
CA HIS A 94 -3.68 -9.15 -9.04
C HIS A 94 -3.92 -9.61 -10.47
N GLN A 95 -5.04 -10.31 -10.66
CA GLN A 95 -5.54 -10.57 -11.99
C GLN A 95 -6.37 -9.36 -12.43
N ILE A 96 -5.92 -8.66 -13.47
CA ILE A 96 -6.65 -7.52 -14.04
C ILE A 96 -8.09 -7.95 -14.35
N GLY A 97 -9.05 -7.15 -13.90
CA GLY A 97 -10.47 -7.43 -14.07
C GLY A 97 -11.07 -8.39 -13.04
N SER A 98 -10.31 -8.79 -12.01
CA SER A 98 -10.82 -9.56 -10.87
C SER A 98 -11.06 -8.69 -9.63
N ASN A 99 -11.79 -9.24 -8.67
CA ASN A 99 -11.93 -8.68 -7.33
C ASN A 99 -10.89 -9.26 -6.35
N ALA A 100 -9.93 -10.06 -6.84
CA ALA A 100 -9.03 -10.82 -5.99
C ALA A 100 -7.67 -10.12 -5.88
N ILE A 101 -7.24 -9.83 -4.65
CA ILE A 101 -5.85 -9.48 -4.33
C ILE A 101 -5.22 -10.75 -3.74
N ILE A 102 -4.07 -11.18 -4.24
CA ILE A 102 -3.35 -12.33 -3.68
C ILE A 102 -2.03 -11.84 -3.10
N MET A 103 -1.87 -11.91 -1.78
CA MET A 103 -0.65 -11.48 -1.09
C MET A 103 0.24 -12.67 -0.74
N ASN A 104 1.56 -12.47 -0.82
CA ASN A 104 2.50 -13.55 -0.55
C ASN A 104 2.65 -13.79 0.96
N ARG A 105 2.35 -15.03 1.40
CA ARG A 105 2.52 -15.45 2.79
C ARG A 105 3.96 -15.33 3.27
N PHE A 106 4.93 -15.65 2.41
CA PHE A 106 6.34 -15.57 2.79
C PHE A 106 6.75 -14.16 3.17
N VAL A 107 6.24 -13.17 2.45
CA VAL A 107 6.48 -11.76 2.73
C VAL A 107 5.81 -11.35 4.04
N LEU A 108 4.55 -11.74 4.24
CA LEU A 108 3.82 -11.48 5.49
C LEU A 108 4.46 -12.13 6.72
N ASP A 109 5.01 -13.34 6.57
CA ASP A 109 5.71 -14.05 7.64
C ASP A 109 7.07 -13.41 7.93
N ALA A 110 7.82 -13.02 6.89
CA ALA A 110 9.10 -12.34 7.04
C ALA A 110 8.97 -11.01 7.78
N LEU A 111 7.90 -10.24 7.52
CA LEU A 111 7.64 -8.98 8.23
C LEU A 111 7.48 -9.15 9.76
N LYS A 112 7.26 -10.38 10.24
CA LYS A 112 7.07 -10.69 11.67
C LYS A 112 8.36 -11.16 12.36
N THR A 113 9.47 -11.34 11.64
CA THR A 113 10.64 -12.04 12.20
C THR A 113 11.62 -11.17 12.98
N SER A 114 11.59 -9.85 12.80
CA SER A 114 12.44 -8.92 13.55
C SER A 114 11.65 -7.68 13.98
N ASP A 115 12.12 -7.01 15.03
CA ASP A 115 11.49 -5.77 15.51
C ASP A 115 11.57 -4.63 14.50
N GLU A 116 12.60 -4.63 13.66
CA GLU A 116 12.75 -3.66 12.57
C GLU A 116 11.69 -3.91 11.48
N LEU A 117 11.57 -5.15 11.00
CA LEU A 117 10.58 -5.52 9.99
C LEU A 117 9.15 -5.35 10.49
N ARG A 118 8.90 -5.59 11.78
CA ARG A 118 7.60 -5.37 12.41
C ARG A 118 7.16 -3.91 12.38
N LYS A 119 8.09 -2.96 12.55
CA LYS A 119 7.79 -1.52 12.44
C LYS A 119 7.44 -1.13 11.00
N ASP A 120 7.94 -1.90 10.04
CA ASP A 120 7.78 -1.60 8.61
C ASP A 120 6.63 -2.38 7.97
N ALA A 121 6.06 -3.34 8.70
CA ALA A 121 4.99 -4.20 8.24
C ALA A 121 3.76 -3.41 7.76
N ASN A 122 3.23 -2.50 8.58
CA ASN A 122 2.02 -1.75 8.22
C ASN A 122 2.26 -0.81 7.01
N PRO A 123 3.33 0.01 6.98
CA PRO A 123 3.69 0.80 5.79
C PRO A 123 3.87 -0.05 4.53
N PHE A 124 4.52 -1.21 4.64
CA PHE A 124 4.76 -2.10 3.51
C PHE A 124 3.45 -2.70 2.95
N ILE A 125 2.62 -3.26 3.84
CA ILE A 125 1.33 -3.84 3.48
C ILE A 125 0.44 -2.76 2.85
N TYR A 126 0.45 -1.54 3.40
CA TYR A 126 -0.28 -0.40 2.83
C TYR A 126 0.14 -0.13 1.38
N VAL A 127 1.44 -0.09 1.07
CA VAL A 127 1.92 0.17 -0.29
C VAL A 127 1.46 -0.90 -1.28
N ILE A 128 1.56 -2.17 -0.90
CA ILE A 128 1.06 -3.29 -1.72
C ILE A 128 -0.44 -3.14 -1.97
N LEU A 129 -1.22 -2.96 -0.90
CA LEU A 129 -2.67 -2.85 -1.02
C LEU A 129 -3.10 -1.64 -1.83
N LEU A 130 -2.42 -0.50 -1.70
CA LEU A 130 -2.71 0.69 -2.49
C LEU A 130 -2.46 0.45 -3.98
N HIS A 131 -1.36 -0.20 -4.33
CA HIS A 131 -1.03 -0.54 -5.72
C HIS A 131 -2.11 -1.44 -6.34
N GLU A 132 -2.47 -2.52 -5.64
CA GLU A 132 -3.51 -3.43 -6.14
C GLU A 132 -4.91 -2.81 -6.14
N TYR A 133 -5.19 -1.92 -5.20
CA TYR A 133 -6.44 -1.16 -5.19
C TYR A 133 -6.55 -0.20 -6.38
N LEU A 134 -5.45 0.41 -6.82
CA LEU A 134 -5.44 1.23 -8.03
C LEU A 134 -5.68 0.38 -9.29
N HIS A 135 -5.12 -0.82 -9.38
CA HIS A 135 -5.49 -1.76 -10.44
C HIS A 135 -6.97 -2.13 -10.40
N ALA A 136 -7.51 -2.36 -9.19
CA ALA A 136 -8.93 -2.54 -9.01
C ALA A 136 -9.73 -1.27 -9.37
N LEU A 137 -9.20 -0.06 -9.28
CA LEU A 137 -9.91 1.14 -9.76
C LEU A 137 -9.87 1.28 -11.29
N GLY A 138 -9.11 0.43 -11.99
CA GLY A 138 -9.03 0.38 -13.45
C GLY A 138 -7.76 1.00 -14.03
N TYR A 139 -6.80 1.39 -13.20
CA TYR A 139 -5.48 1.83 -13.67
C TYR A 139 -4.69 0.60 -14.15
N ALA A 140 -4.37 0.54 -15.44
CA ALA A 140 -3.68 -0.61 -16.04
C ALA A 140 -2.18 -0.39 -16.25
N GLU A 141 -1.77 0.87 -16.48
CA GLU A 141 -0.38 1.20 -16.75
C GLU A 141 0.42 1.36 -15.46
N GLU A 142 1.48 0.55 -15.30
CA GLU A 142 2.33 0.52 -14.11
C GLU A 142 2.93 1.89 -13.75
N ALA A 143 3.29 2.69 -14.75
CA ALA A 143 3.83 4.03 -14.55
C ALA A 143 2.80 4.95 -13.88
N ASP A 144 1.54 4.89 -14.31
CA ASP A 144 0.45 5.67 -13.75
C ASP A 144 0.13 5.21 -12.33
N VAL A 145 0.08 3.89 -12.10
CA VAL A 145 -0.16 3.34 -10.76
C VAL A 145 0.91 3.78 -9.79
N ARG A 146 2.21 3.69 -10.15
CA ARG A 146 3.31 4.15 -9.31
C ARG A 146 3.21 5.65 -9.02
N MET A 147 2.96 6.47 -10.04
CA MET A 147 2.84 7.93 -9.89
C MET A 147 1.67 8.31 -8.98
N ILE A 148 0.50 7.70 -9.17
CA ILE A 148 -0.71 7.98 -8.39
C ILE A 148 -0.53 7.50 -6.95
N ALA A 149 0.01 6.29 -6.75
CA ALA A 149 0.28 5.77 -5.42
C ALA A 149 1.24 6.70 -4.64
N TYR A 150 2.33 7.15 -5.27
CA TYR A 150 3.25 8.11 -4.67
C TYR A 150 2.55 9.43 -4.30
N LYS A 151 1.69 9.97 -5.18
CA LYS A 151 0.91 11.18 -4.90
C LYS A 151 -0.02 11.00 -3.70
N ILE A 152 -0.74 9.88 -3.63
CA ILE A 152 -1.64 9.56 -2.52
C ILE A 152 -0.84 9.49 -1.20
N ALA A 153 0.32 8.83 -1.22
CA ALA A 153 1.17 8.71 -0.04
C ALA A 153 1.76 10.06 0.40
N MET A 154 2.26 10.88 -0.54
CA MET A 154 2.72 12.24 -0.25
C MET A 154 1.63 13.09 0.38
N ASN A 155 0.40 13.05 -0.15
CA ASN A 155 -0.73 13.81 0.38
C ASN A 155 -1.19 13.32 1.75
N SER A 156 -1.09 12.02 2.02
CA SER A 156 -1.64 11.39 3.23
C SER A 156 -0.64 11.31 4.38
N PHE A 157 0.64 11.09 4.09
CA PHE A 157 1.68 10.83 5.09
C PHE A 157 2.85 11.82 5.04
N GLY A 158 3.04 12.54 3.94
CA GLY A 158 4.18 13.45 3.74
C GLY A 158 5.46 12.73 3.33
N GLU A 159 6.50 13.51 3.00
CA GLU A 159 7.76 12.98 2.44
C GLU A 159 8.57 12.13 3.43
N GLY A 160 8.51 12.46 4.72
CA GLY A 160 9.34 11.82 5.76
C GLY A 160 8.82 10.47 6.27
N HIS A 161 7.67 9.99 5.77
CA HIS A 161 7.04 8.75 6.25
C HIS A 161 7.49 7.53 5.42
N LYS A 162 7.69 6.37 6.08
CA LYS A 162 8.17 5.14 5.43
C LYS A 162 7.33 4.69 4.24
N THR A 163 6.00 4.84 4.33
CA THR A 163 5.09 4.56 3.20
C THR A 163 5.47 5.32 1.93
N THR A 164 5.76 6.61 2.08
CA THR A 164 6.15 7.48 0.96
C THR A 164 7.54 7.14 0.47
N GLU A 165 8.46 6.81 1.38
CA GLU A 165 9.81 6.36 1.05
C GLU A 165 9.79 5.06 0.23
N PHE A 166 9.00 4.07 0.62
CA PHE A 166 8.82 2.81 -0.10
C PHE A 166 8.30 3.02 -1.52
N LEU A 167 7.35 3.94 -1.71
CA LEU A 167 6.85 4.28 -3.05
C LEU A 167 7.85 5.07 -3.89
N LYS A 168 8.71 5.89 -3.27
CA LYS A 168 9.75 6.67 -3.94
C LYS A 168 10.95 5.82 -4.37
N LYS A 169 11.39 4.90 -3.52
CA LYS A 169 12.60 4.07 -3.72
C LYS A 169 12.30 2.68 -4.28
N GLY A 170 11.04 2.25 -4.25
CA GLY A 170 10.63 0.89 -4.55
C GLY A 170 10.70 -0.04 -3.34
N LEU A 171 9.90 -1.10 -3.39
CA LEU A 171 9.84 -2.15 -2.36
C LEU A 171 11.10 -3.03 -2.30
N SER A 172 12.01 -2.87 -3.27
CA SER A 172 13.32 -3.53 -3.32
C SER A 172 14.24 -3.16 -2.15
N THR A 173 13.93 -2.08 -1.42
CA THR A 173 14.69 -1.62 -0.25
C THR A 173 14.64 -2.55 0.95
N ILE A 174 13.56 -3.32 1.10
CA ILE A 174 13.32 -4.27 2.21
C ILE A 174 13.39 -5.72 1.75
N LEU A 175 13.48 -5.94 0.45
CA LEU A 175 13.62 -7.25 -0.15
C LEU A 175 14.76 -8.11 0.39
N PRO A 176 15.99 -7.59 0.55
CA PRO A 176 17.10 -8.41 1.00
C PRO A 176 16.81 -9.06 2.36
N GLN A 177 16.17 -8.31 3.27
CA GLN A 177 15.79 -8.80 4.60
C GLN A 177 14.69 -9.87 4.51
N ILE A 178 13.75 -9.73 3.57
CA ILE A 178 12.69 -10.73 3.32
C ILE A 178 13.29 -12.01 2.70
N LEU A 179 14.20 -11.88 1.75
CA LEU A 179 14.84 -13.02 1.08
C LEU A 179 15.69 -13.85 2.04
N GLU A 180 16.48 -13.20 2.90
CA GLU A 180 17.31 -13.88 3.92
C GLU A 180 16.49 -14.76 4.88
N VAL A 181 15.25 -14.34 5.17
CA VAL A 181 14.33 -15.05 6.07
C VAL A 181 13.59 -16.19 5.37
N THR A 182 13.33 -16.07 4.07
CA THR A 182 12.41 -16.94 3.33
C THR A 182 13.07 -18.18 2.72
N GLU A 183 14.41 -18.22 2.59
CA GLU A 183 15.18 -19.38 2.10
C GLU A 183 15.01 -20.65 2.95
N LYS A 184 14.34 -20.59 4.11
CA LYS A 184 14.23 -21.69 5.09
C LYS A 184 12.88 -22.42 5.11
N ARG A 185 11.92 -22.12 4.23
CA ARG A 185 10.58 -22.74 4.29
C ARG A 185 10.10 -23.29 2.95
N SER A 186 10.09 -24.62 2.83
CA SER A 186 9.35 -25.34 1.80
C SER A 186 8.00 -25.77 2.39
N LYS A 187 6.90 -25.17 1.96
CA LYS A 187 5.53 -25.66 2.22
C LYS A 187 4.77 -25.81 0.91
N ILE A 188 3.81 -26.71 0.91
CA ILE A 188 2.86 -26.90 -0.20
C ILE A 188 2.00 -25.62 -0.27
N PRO A 189 1.89 -24.96 -1.43
CA PRO A 189 1.11 -23.74 -1.56
C PRO A 189 -0.35 -23.97 -1.17
N TYR A 190 -0.82 -23.23 -0.17
CA TYR A 190 -2.23 -23.21 0.20
C TYR A 190 -2.80 -21.79 0.14
N LEU A 191 -4.01 -21.69 -0.41
CA LEU A 191 -4.75 -20.45 -0.54
C LEU A 191 -5.62 -20.24 0.71
N GLU A 192 -5.43 -19.12 1.39
CA GLU A 192 -6.23 -18.70 2.54
C GLU A 192 -7.04 -17.45 2.19
N ILE A 193 -8.32 -17.42 2.57
CA ILE A 193 -9.16 -16.23 2.39
C ILE A 193 -9.12 -15.40 3.67
N VAL A 194 -8.78 -14.12 3.55
CA VAL A 194 -8.86 -13.18 4.68
C VAL A 194 -10.30 -12.71 4.81
N LYS A 195 -10.95 -13.12 5.90
CA LYS A 195 -12.31 -12.69 6.24
C LYS A 195 -12.32 -11.22 6.66
N ASP A 196 -13.46 -10.55 6.42
CA ASP A 196 -13.69 -9.16 6.81
C ASP A 196 -12.59 -8.19 6.33
N PHE A 197 -12.07 -8.45 5.12
CA PHE A 197 -11.07 -7.61 4.48
C PHE A 197 -11.66 -6.28 3.99
N ASP A 198 -12.81 -6.32 3.32
CA ASP A 198 -13.47 -5.16 2.72
C ASP A 198 -14.76 -4.79 3.50
N ARG A 199 -14.58 -4.28 4.72
CA ARG A 199 -15.67 -4.13 5.72
C ARG A 199 -16.65 -3.02 5.36
N SER A 200 -16.17 -1.88 4.87
CA SER A 200 -17.07 -0.76 4.51
C SER A 200 -17.85 -0.98 3.21
N SER A 201 -17.69 -2.14 2.58
CA SER A 201 -18.35 -2.53 1.32
C SER A 201 -19.42 -3.61 1.49
N MET A 202 -19.57 -4.20 2.68
CA MET A 202 -20.63 -5.17 2.97
C MET A 202 -21.75 -4.52 3.79
N PRO A 203 -22.86 -4.09 3.18
CA PRO A 203 -24.10 -3.97 3.93
C PRO A 203 -24.56 -5.40 4.21
N TYR A 204 -24.44 -5.87 5.46
CA TYR A 204 -25.29 -6.98 5.87
C TYR A 204 -26.72 -6.52 5.64
N ILE A 205 -27.41 -7.12 4.68
CA ILE A 205 -28.87 -7.04 4.59
C ILE A 205 -29.36 -7.74 5.86
N SER A 206 -29.80 -6.95 6.83
CA SER A 206 -30.57 -7.42 7.99
C SER A 206 -31.99 -7.76 7.58
#